data_AF-A0A4U1DA41-F1
#
_entry.id   AF-A0A4U1DA41-F1
#
_cell.length_a   1.000
_cell.length_b   1.000
_cell.length_c   1.000
_cell.angle_alpha   90.00
_cell.angle_beta   90.00
_cell.angle_gamma   90.00
#
_symmetry.space_group_name_H-M   'P 1'
#
loop_
_entity.id
_entity.type
_entity.pdbx_description
1 polymer ?
#
loop_
_entity_poly.entity_id
_entity_poly.type
_entity_poly.pdbx_seq_one_letter_code
_entity_poly.pdbx_strand_id
1 'polypeptide(L)'
;MKQNYAIETASFIWQTYLFLEHLYGRELGTIVRFEDVYKTTLKSLKEKQLIVRDLPCLHRNPLPFLIQEYLGALSQIGVLKKKENNIYFIDKQIKIANNMEERLKEEEKFRQEYYEN
;
A
#
# COMPACT_ATOMS: atom_id res chain seq x y z
N MET A 1 4.50 11.85 -6.89
CA MET A 1 3.59 11.89 -8.07
C MET A 1 4.26 11.63 -9.43
N LYS A 2 5.52 12.02 -9.68
CA LYS A 2 6.17 11.87 -11.01
C LYS A 2 6.46 10.43 -11.46
N GLN A 3 6.41 9.42 -10.59
CA GLN A 3 6.80 8.04 -10.93
C GLN A 3 5.63 7.09 -11.21
N ASN A 4 4.39 7.53 -10.95
CA ASN A 4 3.17 6.69 -11.02
C ASN A 4 2.83 6.19 -12.44
N TYR A 5 3.56 6.64 -13.46
CA TYR A 5 3.42 6.20 -14.85
C TYR A 5 4.17 4.91 -15.15
N ALA A 6 5.01 4.42 -14.24
CA ALA A 6 5.83 3.25 -14.52
C ALA A 6 5.05 1.93 -14.49
N ILE A 7 3.98 1.82 -13.69
CA ILE A 7 3.08 0.67 -13.74
C ILE A 7 1.91 1.05 -14.65
N GLU A 8 1.66 0.25 -15.68
CA GLU A 8 0.50 0.41 -16.56
C GLU A 8 -0.80 0.05 -15.85
N THR A 9 -0.75 -1.01 -15.06
CA THR A 9 -1.84 -1.41 -14.16
C THR A 9 -2.23 -0.24 -13.26
N ALA A 10 -3.54 0.03 -13.16
CA ALA A 10 -4.05 1.13 -12.36
C ALA A 10 -3.55 1.09 -10.90
N SER A 11 -3.25 2.26 -10.33
CA SER A 11 -2.65 2.38 -8.99
C SER A 11 -3.45 1.62 -7.93
N PHE A 12 -4.77 1.76 -7.96
CA PHE A 12 -5.66 1.06 -7.04
C PHE A 12 -5.51 -0.46 -7.09
N ILE A 13 -5.33 -1.04 -8.28
CA ILE A 13 -5.25 -2.50 -8.45
C ILE A 13 -3.96 -3.03 -7.82
N TRP A 14 -2.80 -2.48 -8.21
CA TRP A 14 -1.53 -2.99 -7.69
C TRP A 14 -1.34 -2.71 -6.21
N GLN A 15 -1.81 -1.56 -5.72
CA GLN A 15 -1.82 -1.25 -4.29
C GLN A 15 -2.71 -2.20 -3.51
N THR A 16 -3.86 -2.60 -4.07
CA THR A 16 -4.76 -3.59 -3.44
C THR A 16 -4.08 -4.95 -3.30
N TYR A 17 -3.36 -5.43 -4.32
CA TYR A 17 -2.59 -6.69 -4.20
C TYR A 17 -1.58 -6.63 -3.04
N LEU A 18 -0.82 -5.55 -2.93
CA LEU A 18 0.15 -5.39 -1.85
C LEU A 18 -0.52 -5.26 -0.49
N PHE A 19 -1.64 -4.54 -0.43
CA PHE A 19 -2.45 -4.41 0.77
C PHE A 19 -2.95 -5.78 1.27
N LEU A 20 -3.54 -6.58 0.38
CA LEU A 20 -4.09 -7.89 0.74
C LEU A 20 -3.00 -8.86 1.23
N GLU A 21 -1.82 -8.83 0.61
CA GLU A 21 -0.72 -9.75 0.97
C GLU A 21 0.00 -9.35 2.27
N HIS A 22 0.27 -8.04 2.43
CA HIS A 22 1.20 -7.54 3.45
C HIS A 22 0.55 -6.81 4.61
N LEU A 23 -0.69 -6.34 4.48
CA LEU A 23 -1.32 -5.45 5.45
C LEU A 23 -2.63 -6.00 6.01
N TYR A 24 -3.46 -6.61 5.16
CA TYR A 24 -4.77 -7.08 5.56
C TYR A 24 -4.68 -8.20 6.62
N GLY A 25 -5.43 -8.04 7.71
CA GLY A 25 -5.48 -9.01 8.81
C GLY A 25 -4.20 -9.11 9.65
N ARG A 26 -3.20 -8.24 9.43
CA ARG A 26 -1.97 -8.24 10.24
C ARG A 26 -2.18 -7.53 11.57
N GLU A 27 -1.55 -8.06 12.62
CA GLU A 27 -1.61 -7.48 13.96
C GLU A 27 -0.79 -6.19 14.05
N LEU A 28 -1.14 -5.33 15.01
CA LEU A 28 -0.35 -4.13 15.32
C LEU A 28 1.08 -4.53 15.71
N GLY A 29 2.06 -3.75 15.29
CA GLY A 29 3.48 -4.06 15.51
C GLY A 29 4.05 -5.14 14.59
N THR A 30 3.26 -5.74 13.69
CA THR A 30 3.79 -6.66 12.67
C THR A 30 4.77 -5.91 11.76
N ILE A 31 5.92 -6.53 11.49
CA ILE A 31 6.95 -5.98 10.61
C ILE A 31 6.52 -6.10 9.15
N VAL A 32 6.60 -5.00 8.42
CA VAL A 32 6.50 -4.95 6.96
C VAL A 32 7.85 -4.52 6.40
N ARG A 33 8.50 -5.39 5.62
CA ARG A 33 9.80 -5.10 5.00
C ARG A 33 9.61 -4.71 3.55
N PHE A 34 10.32 -3.69 3.12
CA PHE A 34 10.35 -3.29 1.72
C PHE A 34 10.75 -4.46 0.81
N GLU A 35 11.72 -5.28 1.22
CA GLU A 35 12.21 -6.41 0.43
C GLU A 35 11.13 -7.45 0.16
N ASP A 36 10.22 -7.67 1.12
CA ASP A 36 9.14 -8.64 1.00
C ASP A 36 8.05 -8.11 0.06
N VAL A 37 7.69 -6.82 0.19
CA VAL A 37 6.75 -6.14 -0.71
C VAL A 37 7.30 -6.12 -2.15
N TYR A 38 8.60 -5.85 -2.30
CA TYR A 38 9.27 -5.86 -3.60
C TYR A 38 9.26 -7.25 -4.24
N LYS A 39 9.55 -8.32 -3.48
CA LYS A 39 9.47 -9.71 -3.97
C LYS A 39 8.06 -10.07 -4.44
N THR A 40 7.03 -9.74 -3.67
CA THR A 40 5.63 -9.98 -4.08
C THR A 40 5.31 -9.23 -5.38
N THR A 41 5.76 -7.99 -5.50
CA THR A 41 5.52 -7.19 -6.71
C THR A 41 6.21 -7.82 -7.94
N LEU A 42 7.46 -8.27 -7.80
CA LEU A 42 8.17 -9.00 -8.86
C LEU A 42 7.46 -10.31 -9.23
N LYS A 43 6.91 -11.03 -8.25
CA LYS A 43 6.12 -12.24 -8.49
C LYS A 43 4.86 -11.92 -9.32
N SER A 44 4.10 -10.90 -8.93
CA SER A 44 2.89 -10.49 -9.67
C SER A 44 3.20 -9.97 -11.09
N LEU A 45 4.37 -9.37 -11.31
CA LEU A 45 4.86 -9.03 -12.64
C LEU A 45 5.15 -10.28 -13.49
N LYS A 46 5.85 -11.26 -12.91
CA LYS A 46 6.15 -12.53 -13.57
C LYS A 46 4.87 -13.30 -13.93
N GLU A 47 3.87 -13.24 -13.06
CA GLU A 47 2.55 -13.86 -13.25
C GLU A 47 1.63 -13.02 -14.16
N LYS A 48 2.09 -11.88 -14.68
CA LYS A 48 1.33 -10.94 -15.54
C LYS A 48 0.05 -10.39 -14.88
N GLN A 49 -0.03 -10.42 -13.56
CA GLN A 49 -1.08 -9.74 -12.79
C GLN A 49 -0.85 -8.22 -12.77
N LEU A 50 0.42 -7.81 -12.85
CA LEU A 50 0.86 -6.43 -12.97
C LEU A 50 1.61 -6.24 -14.29
N ILE A 51 1.45 -5.08 -14.92
CA ILE A 51 2.11 -4.70 -16.16
C ILE A 51 2.92 -3.43 -15.89
N VAL A 52 4.23 -3.45 -16.14
CA VAL A 52 5.09 -2.25 -16.15
C VAL A 52 5.10 -1.68 -17.56
N ARG A 53 5.03 -0.36 -17.69
CA ARG A 53 5.21 0.31 -18.97
C ARG A 53 6.66 0.17 -19.41
N ASP A 54 6.84 -0.14 -20.69
CA ASP A 54 8.13 0.12 -21.32
C ASP A 54 8.28 1.63 -21.48
N LEU A 55 9.23 2.21 -20.74
CA LEU A 55 9.55 3.63 -20.78
C LEU A 55 10.99 3.77 -21.28
N PRO A 56 11.21 3.89 -22.60
CA PRO A 56 12.55 3.87 -23.21
C PRO A 56 13.50 4.93 -22.66
N CYS A 57 12.95 6.05 -22.19
CA CYS A 57 13.71 7.16 -21.62
C CYS A 57 14.16 6.92 -20.17
N LEU A 58 13.63 5.89 -19.49
CA LEU A 58 13.91 5.61 -18.09
C LEU A 58 15.07 4.61 -17.97
N HIS A 59 16.25 5.13 -17.60
CA HIS A 59 17.49 4.35 -17.52
C HIS A 59 17.60 3.50 -16.23
N ARG A 60 16.62 3.59 -15.33
CA ARG A 60 16.59 2.88 -14.05
C ARG A 60 15.22 2.25 -13.83
N ASN A 61 15.20 1.09 -13.18
CA ASN A 61 13.95 0.46 -12.79
C ASN A 61 13.20 1.36 -11.78
N PRO A 62 11.99 1.86 -12.12
CA PRO A 62 11.20 2.74 -11.25
C PRO A 62 10.49 1.99 -10.12
N LEU A 63 10.38 0.67 -10.21
CA LEU A 63 9.55 -0.14 -9.31
C LEU A 63 9.92 0.01 -7.83
N PRO A 64 11.22 -0.01 -7.42
CA PRO A 64 11.59 0.19 -6.03
C PRO A 64 11.10 1.53 -5.46
N PHE A 65 11.21 2.59 -6.26
CA PHE A 65 10.81 3.93 -5.84
C PHE A 65 9.30 4.06 -5.70
N LEU A 66 8.53 3.41 -6.58
CA LEU A 66 7.07 3.37 -6.46
C LEU A 66 6.59 2.67 -5.20
N ILE A 67 7.21 1.55 -4.86
CA ILE A 67 6.88 0.81 -3.64
C ILE A 67 7.28 1.65 -2.41
N GLN A 68 8.41 2.35 -2.45
CA GLN A 68 8.80 3.28 -1.39
C GLN A 68 7.83 4.46 -1.26
N GLU A 69 7.37 5.05 -2.37
CA GLU A 69 6.34 6.11 -2.36
C GLU A 69 5.05 5.58 -1.72
N TYR A 70 4.62 4.35 -2.04
CA TYR A 70 3.43 3.75 -1.46
C TYR A 70 3.56 3.47 0.04
N LEU A 71 4.62 2.81 0.48
CA LEU A 71 4.87 2.57 1.92
C LEU A 71 5.05 3.89 2.69
N GLY A 72 5.63 4.90 2.05
CA GLY A 72 5.72 6.26 2.57
C GLY A 72 4.36 6.91 2.74
N ALA A 73 3.48 6.83 1.74
CA ALA A 73 2.12 7.36 1.81
C ALA A 73 1.31 6.67 2.93
N LEU A 74 1.40 5.34 3.05
CA LEU A 74 0.81 4.59 4.16
C LEU A 74 1.35 5.03 5.51
N SER A 75 2.63 5.42 5.58
CA SER A 75 3.20 5.95 6.81
C SER A 75 2.66 7.34 7.16
N GLN A 76 2.46 8.19 6.15
CA GLN A 76 1.91 9.54 6.34
C GLN A 76 0.48 9.53 6.86
N ILE A 77 -0.33 8.53 6.46
CA ILE A 77 -1.71 8.37 6.92
C ILE A 77 -1.82 7.50 8.19
N GLY A 78 -0.69 7.15 8.83
CA GLY A 78 -0.66 6.41 10.09
C GLY A 78 -1.01 4.93 9.99
N VAL A 79 -1.09 4.36 8.79
CA VAL A 79 -1.27 2.90 8.61
C VAL A 79 0.00 2.16 9.00
N LEU A 80 1.13 2.70 8.54
CA LEU A 80 2.46 2.20 8.86
C LEU A 80 3.22 3.19 9.74
N LYS A 81 4.15 2.67 10.53
CA LYS A 81 5.16 3.47 11.22
C LYS A 81 6.52 3.04 10.73
N LYS A 82 7.27 3.98 10.13
CA LYS A 82 8.65 3.72 9.71
C LYS A 82 9.53 3.59 10.95
N LYS A 83 10.20 2.45 11.09
CA LYS A 83 11.17 2.21 12.18
C LYS A 83 12.57 2.65 11.75
N GLU A 84 13.00 2.11 10.62
CA GLU A 84 14.35 2.24 10.06
C GLU A 84 14.24 2.28 8.53
N ASN A 85 15.36 2.42 7.81
CA ASN A 85 15.31 2.30 6.35
C ASN A 85 14.75 0.94 5.93
N ASN A 86 13.78 0.95 5.02
CA ASN A 86 13.10 -0.24 4.47
C ASN A 86 12.33 -1.11 5.48
N ILE A 87 12.19 -0.69 6.75
CA ILE A 87 11.49 -1.44 7.79
C ILE A 87 10.36 -0.60 8.39
N TYR A 88 9.16 -1.16 8.35
CA TYR A 88 7.93 -0.55 8.82
C TYR A 88 7.22 -1.48 9.81
N PHE A 89 6.34 -0.91 10.64
CA PHE A 89 5.40 -1.66 11.46
C PHE A 89 3.97 -1.25 11.14
N ILE A 90 3.03 -2.19 11.29
CA ILE A 90 1.60 -1.87 11.31
C ILE A 90 1.31 -1.01 12.54
N ASP A 91 0.86 0.22 12.34
CA ASP A 91 0.54 1.18 13.41
C ASP A 91 -0.98 1.37 13.56
N LYS A 92 -1.73 1.11 12.48
CA LYS A 92 -3.19 1.07 12.49
C LYS A 92 -3.67 -0.19 11.76
N GLN A 93 -4.53 -0.97 12.42
CA GLN A 93 -5.21 -2.08 11.77
C GLN A 93 -6.23 -1.54 10.78
N ILE A 94 -6.11 -1.97 9.52
CA ILE A 94 -7.13 -1.73 8.51
C ILE A 94 -8.11 -2.90 8.56
N LYS A 95 -9.33 -2.61 9.00
CA LYS A 95 -10.44 -3.57 8.98
C LYS A 95 -11.31 -3.28 7.77
N ILE A 96 -11.75 -4.34 7.11
CA ILE A 96 -12.83 -4.26 6.12
C ILE A 96 -14.07 -4.68 6.88
N ALA A 97 -15.06 -3.80 6.92
CA ALA A 97 -16.33 -4.09 7.57
C ALA A 97 -17.01 -5.28 6.89
N ASN A 98 -17.50 -6.22 7.71
CA ASN A 98 -18.03 -7.50 7.25
C ASN A 98 -19.53 -7.44 6.92
N ASN A 99 -20.21 -6.36 7.32
CA ASN A 99 -21.63 -6.14 7.07
C ASN A 99 -21.96 -4.64 6.98
N MET A 100 -23.19 -4.34 6.52
CA MET A 100 -23.65 -2.96 6.32
C MET A 100 -23.67 -2.14 7.62
N GLU A 101 -24.01 -2.77 8.75
CA GLU A 101 -24.09 -2.07 10.03
C GLU A 101 -22.71 -1.63 10.53
N GLU A 102 -21.70 -2.50 10.41
CA GLU A 102 -20.31 -2.19 10.73
C GLU A 102 -19.77 -1.06 9.83
N ARG A 103 -20.10 -1.09 8.54
CA ARG A 103 -19.74 -0.01 7.59
C ARG A 103 -20.30 1.34 8.01
N LEU A 104 -21.59 1.41 8.30
CA LEU A 104 -22.24 2.67 8.70
C LEU A 104 -21.62 3.24 9.98
N LYS A 105 -21.30 2.38 10.95
CA LYS A 105 -20.62 2.79 12.20
C LYS A 105 -19.22 3.33 11.95
N GLU A 106 -18.44 2.71 11.06
CA GLU A 106 -17.11 3.21 10.71
C GLU A 106 -17.17 4.52 9.91
N GLU A 107 -18.13 4.67 8.99
CA GLU A 107 -18.35 5.92 8.26
C GLU A 107 -18.76 7.07 9.19
N GLU A 108 -19.60 6.81 10.19
CA GLU A 108 -20.00 7.80 11.19
C GLU A 108 -18.83 8.22 12.07
N LYS A 109 -18.02 7.27 12.57
CA LYS A 109 -16.79 7.58 13.31
C LYS A 109 -15.82 8.43 12.48
N PHE A 110 -15.61 8.08 11.22
CA PHE A 110 -14.76 8.84 10.32
C PHE A 110 -15.30 10.28 10.13
N ARG A 111 -16.62 10.44 9.99
CA ARG A 111 -17.25 11.77 9.88
C ARG A 111 -16.96 12.65 11.10
N GLN A 112 -17.15 12.10 12.29
CA GLN A 112 -16.92 12.81 13.56
C GLN A 112 -15.45 13.20 13.74
N GLU A 113 -14.52 12.30 13.41
CA GLU A 113 -13.09 12.53 13.60
C GLU A 113 -12.51 13.62 12.67
N TYR A 114 -13.01 13.73 11.43
CA TYR A 114 -12.41 14.59 10.40
C TYR A 114 -13.25 15.78 9.93
N TYR A 115 -14.56 15.82 10.21
CA TYR A 115 -15.45 16.90 9.75
C TYR A 115 -16.13 17.69 10.88
N GLU A 116 -16.20 17.15 12.09
CA GLU A 116 -16.84 17.82 13.24
C GLU A 116 -15.84 18.34 14.30
N ASN A 117 -14.54 18.12 14.10
CA ASN A 117 -13.43 18.73 14.85
C ASN A 117 -12.62 19.67 13.95
#